data_AF-A0A482WCY0-F1
#
_entry.id   AF-A0A482WCY0-F1
#
_cell.length_a   1.000
_cell.length_b   1.000
_cell.length_c   1.000
_cell.angle_alpha   90.00
_cell.angle_beta   90.00
_cell.angle_gamma   90.00
#
_symmetry.space_group_name_H-M   'P 1'
#
loop_
_entity.id
_entity.type
_entity.pdbx_description
1 polymer ?
#
loop_
_entity_poly.entity_id
_entity_poly.type
_entity_poly.pdbx_seq_one_letter_code
_entity_poly.pdbx_strand_id
1 'polypeptide(L)'
;MNIFTLKILGLWPKNDELYKFNLYSLYAAVSLIIINGAVFFQVMYIVFVHLNLEDLIDSIFITIAQLLASIKMCFFMRNVRILKQLRNNKAKRADSTDFVDLEDDIYHLLDTDIFMAALMMIIGAQCDLLCEDLKNLKNSVVSDFVASLIECIKRHKKILSFAEDSNKFFNQIVLGQFFMSTVTLGLTMFELSLVEPLSTEGYPLLFYESSLTVQLFLYCWFGNEVAIK
;
A
#
# COMPACT_ATOMS: atom_id res chain seq x y z
N MET A 1 8.38 1.50 -11.37
CA MET A 1 7.32 2.52 -11.41
C MET A 1 7.68 3.57 -12.43
N ASN A 2 7.05 3.55 -13.61
CA ASN A 2 7.25 4.62 -14.59
C ASN A 2 6.48 5.86 -14.10
N ILE A 3 7.18 6.96 -13.77
CA ILE A 3 6.57 8.24 -13.35
C ILE A 3 5.47 8.69 -14.34
N PHE A 4 5.57 8.23 -15.59
CA PHE A 4 4.56 8.43 -16.63
C PHE A 4 3.19 7.83 -16.28
N THR A 5 3.13 6.62 -15.73
CA THR A 5 1.85 5.96 -15.38
C THR A 5 1.14 6.67 -14.23
N LEU A 6 1.87 7.07 -13.19
CA LEU A 6 1.28 7.84 -12.11
C LEU A 6 0.84 9.25 -12.56
N LYS A 7 1.51 9.82 -13.57
CA LYS A 7 1.07 11.07 -14.21
C LYS A 7 -0.26 10.87 -14.93
N ILE A 8 -0.42 9.76 -15.67
CA ILE A 8 -1.66 9.41 -16.37
C ILE A 8 -2.81 9.20 -15.38
N LEU A 9 -2.57 8.48 -14.28
CA LEU A 9 -3.59 8.18 -13.27
C LEU A 9 -3.96 9.37 -12.36
N GLY A 10 -3.35 10.55 -12.54
CA GLY A 10 -3.66 11.71 -11.70
C GLY A 10 -3.04 11.69 -10.29
N LEU A 11 -2.17 10.71 -9.99
CA LEU A 11 -1.61 10.48 -8.65
C LEU A 11 -0.25 11.15 -8.37
N TRP A 12 0.47 11.64 -9.40
CA TRP A 12 1.82 12.18 -9.29
C TRP A 12 2.02 13.56 -9.94
N PRO A 13 1.87 14.66 -9.16
CA PRO A 13 2.07 16.01 -9.69
C PRO A 13 3.56 16.27 -10.01
N LYS A 14 3.80 16.89 -11.17
CA LYS A 14 5.16 17.18 -11.71
C LYS A 14 6.00 18.15 -10.85
N ASN A 15 5.39 19.07 -10.10
CA ASN A 15 6.12 20.13 -9.40
C ASN A 15 6.41 19.77 -7.94
N ASP A 16 7.60 20.17 -7.45
CA ASP A 16 8.04 20.06 -6.05
C ASP A 16 7.60 21.27 -5.21
N GLU A 17 7.19 22.36 -5.86
CA GLU A 17 6.64 23.52 -5.18
C GLU A 17 5.23 23.23 -4.65
N LEU A 18 5.02 23.61 -3.38
CA LEU A 18 3.77 23.62 -2.63
C LEU A 18 2.53 23.63 -3.52
N TYR A 19 1.64 22.69 -3.23
CA TYR A 19 0.28 22.46 -3.75
C TYR A 19 -0.49 23.77 -4.02
N LYS A 20 -0.11 24.53 -5.05
CA LYS A 20 -0.97 25.51 -5.69
C LYS A 20 -2.11 24.70 -6.30
N PHE A 21 -3.34 25.19 -6.18
CA PHE A 21 -4.47 24.68 -6.95
C PHE A 21 -4.04 24.59 -8.41
N ASN A 22 -3.72 23.38 -8.86
CA ASN A 22 -3.23 23.10 -10.19
C ASN A 22 -4.31 22.26 -10.90
N LEU A 23 -4.44 22.42 -12.22
CA LEU A 23 -5.42 21.69 -13.04
C LEU A 23 -5.35 20.17 -12.80
N TYR A 24 -4.19 19.67 -12.38
CA TYR A 24 -3.95 18.28 -11.99
C TYR A 24 -4.67 17.84 -10.69
N SER A 25 -4.61 18.64 -9.63
CA SER A 25 -5.32 18.34 -8.39
C SER A 25 -6.83 18.47 -8.58
N LEU A 26 -7.25 19.38 -9.47
CA LEU A 26 -8.64 19.52 -9.85
C LEU A 26 -9.12 18.29 -10.63
N TYR A 27 -8.35 17.81 -11.60
CA TYR A 27 -8.64 16.57 -12.33
C TYR A 27 -8.81 15.38 -11.39
N ALA A 28 -7.85 15.12 -10.49
CA ALA A 28 -7.93 14.02 -9.54
C ALA A 28 -9.15 14.14 -8.60
N ALA A 29 -9.44 15.35 -8.11
CA ALA A 29 -10.63 15.61 -7.30
C ALA A 29 -11.93 15.38 -8.08
N VAL A 30 -12.00 15.82 -9.34
CA VAL A 30 -13.15 15.60 -10.23
C VAL A 30 -13.32 14.12 -10.54
N SER A 31 -12.25 13.38 -10.82
CA SER A 31 -12.31 11.93 -11.03
C SER A 31 -12.82 11.20 -9.78
N LEU A 32 -12.36 11.57 -8.58
CA LEU A 32 -12.89 11.03 -7.32
C LEU A 32 -14.37 11.37 -7.13
N ILE A 33 -14.78 12.61 -7.41
CA ILE A 33 -16.18 13.05 -7.30
C ILE A 33 -17.07 12.29 -8.28
N ILE A 34 -16.60 12.04 -9.51
CA ILE A 34 -17.35 11.27 -10.53
C ILE A 34 -17.51 9.82 -10.07
N ILE A 35 -16.43 9.19 -9.59
CA ILE A 35 -16.46 7.80 -9.10
C ILE A 35 -17.40 7.66 -7.90
N ASN A 36 -17.28 8.53 -6.90
CA ASN A 36 -18.15 8.52 -5.71
C ASN A 36 -19.60 8.90 -6.05
N GLY A 37 -19.80 9.81 -7.01
CA GLY A 37 -21.11 10.20 -7.51
C GLY A 37 -21.83 9.05 -8.22
N ALA A 38 -21.12 8.30 -9.07
CA ALA A 38 -21.67 7.12 -9.74
C ALA A 38 -22.16 6.06 -8.74
N VAL A 39 -21.39 5.82 -7.67
CA VAL A 39 -21.78 4.91 -6.58
C VAL A 39 -22.99 5.43 -5.82
N PHE A 40 -23.04 6.74 -5.53
CA PHE A 40 -24.21 7.35 -4.90
C PHE A 40 -25.48 7.16 -5.73
N PHE A 41 -25.40 7.32 -7.05
CA PHE A 41 -26.53 7.06 -7.93
C PHE A 41 -26.92 5.58 -7.98
N GLN A 42 -25.94 4.66 -7.89
CA GLN A 42 -26.21 3.22 -7.80
C GLN A 42 -26.97 2.85 -6.52
N VAL A 43 -26.59 3.42 -5.37
CA VAL A 43 -27.30 3.24 -4.09
C VAL A 43 -28.72 3.82 -4.16
N MET A 44 -28.86 5.04 -4.69
CA MET A 44 -30.18 5.68 -4.84
C MET A 44 -31.09 4.85 -5.75
N TYR A 45 -30.58 4.35 -6.89
CA TYR A 45 -31.35 3.52 -7.82
C TYR A 45 -31.89 2.28 -7.12
N ILE A 46 -31.07 1.58 -6.33
CA ILE A 46 -31.49 0.36 -5.63
C ILE A 46 -32.51 0.67 -4.53
N VAL A 47 -32.28 1.70 -3.71
CA VAL A 47 -33.24 2.13 -2.67
C VAL A 47 -34.59 2.55 -3.24
N PHE A 48 -34.62 3.17 -4.44
CA PHE A 48 -35.86 3.67 -5.05
C PHE A 48 -36.57 2.66 -5.98
N VAL A 49 -35.88 1.67 -6.54
CA VAL A 49 -36.43 0.80 -7.61
C VAL A 49 -36.67 -0.65 -7.14
N HIS A 50 -35.87 -1.22 -6.24
CA HIS A 50 -36.05 -2.60 -5.75
C HIS A 50 -35.67 -2.80 -4.27
N LEU A 51 -36.64 -3.24 -3.45
CA LEU A 51 -36.43 -3.68 -2.06
C LEU A 51 -36.28 -5.21 -1.99
N ASN A 52 -35.35 -5.78 -2.75
CA ASN A 52 -34.90 -7.16 -2.52
C ASN A 52 -33.68 -7.12 -1.60
N LEU A 53 -33.66 -7.97 -0.59
CA LEU A 53 -32.55 -8.03 0.38
C LEU A 53 -31.23 -8.42 -0.29
N GLU A 54 -31.28 -9.27 -1.31
CA GLU A 54 -30.13 -9.75 -2.10
C GLU A 54 -29.50 -8.61 -2.91
N ASP A 55 -30.29 -7.91 -3.73
CA ASP A 55 -29.84 -6.73 -4.48
C ASP A 55 -29.27 -5.61 -3.57
N LEU A 56 -29.80 -5.49 -2.35
CA LEU A 56 -29.34 -4.54 -1.35
C LEU A 56 -27.96 -4.93 -0.77
N ILE A 57 -27.74 -6.21 -0.48
CA ILE A 57 -26.47 -6.72 0.05
C ILE A 57 -25.37 -6.56 -1.00
N ASP A 58 -25.63 -6.94 -2.26
CA ASP A 58 -24.70 -6.77 -3.38
C ASP A 58 -24.31 -5.30 -3.57
N SER A 59 -25.29 -4.40 -3.48
CA SER A 59 -25.07 -2.96 -3.56
C SER A 59 -24.19 -2.43 -2.43
N ILE A 60 -24.48 -2.84 -1.19
CA ILE A 60 -23.71 -2.46 -0.01
C ILE A 60 -22.28 -2.96 -0.13
N PHE A 61 -22.10 -4.21 -0.56
CA PHE A 61 -20.81 -4.84 -0.78
C PHE A 61 -19.97 -4.08 -1.82
N ILE A 62 -20.53 -3.82 -3.01
CA ILE A 62 -19.88 -3.04 -4.07
C ILE A 62 -19.54 -1.62 -3.59
N THR A 63 -20.45 -0.98 -2.87
CA THR A 63 -20.27 0.38 -2.34
C THR A 63 -19.13 0.43 -1.33
N ILE A 64 -19.05 -0.54 -0.41
CA ILE A 64 -17.99 -0.65 0.60
C ILE A 64 -16.63 -0.88 -0.07
N ALA A 65 -16.56 -1.79 -1.04
CA ALA A 65 -15.33 -2.07 -1.80
C ALA A 65 -14.83 -0.82 -2.55
N GLN A 66 -15.74 -0.04 -3.15
CA GLN A 66 -15.39 1.18 -3.88
C GLN A 66 -15.00 2.35 -2.96
N LEU A 67 -15.65 2.46 -1.80
CA LEU A 67 -15.28 3.42 -0.75
C LEU A 67 -13.87 3.10 -0.22
N LEU A 68 -13.54 1.83 0.01
CA LEU A 68 -12.20 1.41 0.43
C LEU A 68 -11.12 1.84 -0.57
N ALA A 69 -11.34 1.58 -1.87
CA ALA A 69 -10.42 2.00 -2.93
C ALA A 69 -10.25 3.53 -2.95
N SER A 70 -11.35 4.28 -2.80
CA SER A 70 -11.34 5.75 -2.77
C SER A 70 -10.61 6.30 -1.54
N ILE A 71 -10.79 5.69 -0.36
CA ILE A 71 -10.10 6.04 0.88
C ILE A 71 -8.59 5.81 0.73
N LYS A 72 -8.18 4.63 0.26
CA LYS A 72 -6.76 4.30 -0.01
C LYS A 72 -6.11 5.32 -0.94
N MET A 73 -6.79 5.66 -2.03
CA MET A 73 -6.31 6.64 -3.01
C MET A 73 -6.21 8.05 -2.42
N CYS A 74 -7.20 8.49 -1.63
CA CYS A 74 -7.15 9.76 -0.92
C CYS A 74 -5.98 9.84 0.05
N PHE A 75 -5.76 8.79 0.85
CA PHE A 75 -4.63 8.74 1.78
C PHE A 75 -3.28 8.68 1.07
N PHE A 76 -3.17 7.89 0.00
CA PHE A 76 -1.97 7.83 -0.83
C PHE A 76 -1.63 9.20 -1.42
N MET A 77 -2.62 9.91 -1.99
CA MET A 77 -2.44 11.27 -2.51
C MET A 77 -2.08 12.29 -1.43
N ARG A 78 -2.69 12.17 -0.24
CA ARG A 78 -2.38 13.05 0.90
C ARG A 78 -0.94 12.85 1.39
N ASN A 79 -0.48 11.60 1.41
CA ASN A 79 0.83 11.22 1.93
C ASN A 79 1.92 11.16 0.85
N VAL A 80 1.61 11.37 -0.44
CA VAL A 80 2.57 11.34 -1.58
C VAL A 80 3.77 12.28 -1.39
N ARG A 81 3.63 13.31 -0.54
CA ARG A 81 4.72 14.22 -0.16
C ARG A 81 5.84 13.49 0.59
N ILE A 82 5.48 12.61 1.52
CA ILE A 82 6.42 11.77 2.26
C ILE A 82 7.10 10.82 1.27
N LEU A 83 6.35 10.26 0.31
CA LEU A 83 6.91 9.41 -0.76
C LEU A 83 7.98 10.12 -1.61
N LYS A 84 7.73 11.39 -1.98
CA LYS A 84 8.71 12.22 -2.70
C LYS A 84 9.98 12.42 -1.89
N GLN A 85 9.85 12.65 -0.58
CA GLN A 85 10.99 12.77 0.34
C GLN A 85 11.76 11.45 0.46
N LEU A 86 11.06 10.33 0.61
CA LEU A 86 11.65 8.98 0.64
C LEU A 86 12.44 8.70 -0.64
N ARG A 87 11.88 9.02 -1.82
CA ARG A 87 12.55 8.83 -3.10
C ARG A 87 13.77 9.74 -3.27
N ASN A 88 13.67 11.02 -2.91
CA ASN A 88 14.80 11.94 -3.02
C ASN A 88 15.94 11.57 -2.05
N ASN A 89 15.61 10.99 -0.89
CA ASN A 89 16.59 10.43 0.04
C ASN A 89 17.26 9.14 -0.48
N LYS A 90 16.55 8.33 -1.28
CA LYS A 90 17.09 7.16 -1.98
C LYS A 90 17.99 7.52 -3.18
N ALA A 91 17.61 8.51 -4.01
CA ALA A 91 18.38 8.92 -5.19
C ALA A 91 19.79 9.47 -4.87
N LYS A 92 20.01 9.91 -3.63
CA LYS A 92 21.34 10.29 -3.09
C LYS A 92 22.17 9.10 -2.60
N ARG A 93 21.68 7.86 -2.69
CA ARG A 93 22.17 6.67 -1.98
C ARG A 93 22.25 5.43 -2.90
N ALA A 94 22.66 5.61 -4.16
CA ALA A 94 22.86 4.51 -5.10
C ALA A 94 24.30 3.96 -5.01
N ASP A 95 24.48 2.87 -4.28
CA ASP A 95 25.66 1.98 -4.35
C ASP A 95 25.24 0.51 -4.12
N SER A 96 24.03 0.14 -4.54
CA SER A 96 23.56 -1.25 -4.50
C SER A 96 22.60 -1.44 -5.66
N THR A 97 23.21 -1.57 -6.84
CA THR A 97 22.56 -1.60 -8.15
C THR A 97 21.80 -2.91 -8.41
N ASP A 98 22.00 -3.95 -7.59
CA ASP A 98 21.39 -5.27 -7.78
C ASP A 98 19.94 -5.40 -7.28
N PHE A 99 19.43 -4.37 -6.56
CA PHE A 99 18.07 -4.37 -6.00
C PHE A 99 17.01 -3.79 -6.94
N VAL A 100 17.45 -3.14 -8.03
CA VAL A 100 16.58 -2.37 -8.95
C VAL A 100 15.80 -3.29 -9.90
N ASP A 101 16.33 -4.47 -10.22
CA ASP A 101 15.74 -5.37 -11.22
C ASP A 101 14.56 -6.19 -10.66
N LEU A 102 14.54 -6.51 -9.35
CA LEU A 102 13.38 -7.15 -8.70
C LEU A 102 12.22 -6.16 -8.49
N GLU A 103 12.55 -4.87 -8.45
CA GLU A 103 11.59 -3.77 -8.43
C GLU A 103 10.84 -3.74 -9.79
N ASP A 104 11.51 -4.08 -10.91
CA ASP A 104 10.99 -4.06 -12.30
C ASP A 104 9.82 -5.02 -12.60
N ASP A 105 9.85 -6.24 -12.09
CA ASP A 105 8.78 -7.23 -12.31
C ASP A 105 7.56 -7.04 -11.38
N ILE A 106 7.75 -6.39 -10.23
CA ILE A 106 6.66 -6.05 -9.28
C ILE A 106 5.81 -4.86 -9.80
N TYR A 107 6.31 -4.10 -10.79
CA TYR A 107 5.72 -2.85 -11.27
C TYR A 107 4.42 -2.96 -12.07
N HIS A 108 3.90 -4.18 -12.30
CA HIS A 108 2.60 -4.40 -12.91
C HIS A 108 1.40 -4.29 -11.94
N LEU A 109 1.61 -4.16 -10.62
CA LEU A 109 0.52 -4.19 -9.65
C LEU A 109 -0.15 -2.84 -9.36
N LEU A 110 -1.44 -2.81 -9.69
CA LEU A 110 -2.46 -1.77 -9.52
C LEU A 110 -2.93 -1.56 -8.06
N ASP A 111 -2.14 -1.92 -7.04
CA ASP A 111 -2.60 -1.86 -5.64
C ASP A 111 -1.59 -1.19 -4.71
N THR A 112 -2.08 -0.21 -3.93
CA THR A 112 -1.35 0.39 -2.82
C THR A 112 -0.80 -0.65 -1.84
N ASP A 113 -1.47 -1.80 -1.72
CA ASP A 113 -1.08 -2.86 -0.80
C ASP A 113 0.27 -3.50 -1.16
N ILE A 114 0.54 -3.74 -2.46
CA ILE A 114 1.83 -4.28 -2.89
C ILE A 114 2.93 -3.24 -2.75
N PHE A 115 2.63 -1.98 -3.06
CA PHE A 115 3.58 -0.90 -2.81
C PHE A 115 3.96 -0.85 -1.32
N MET A 116 2.99 -1.07 -0.43
CA MET A 116 3.28 -1.09 1.00
C MET A 116 4.10 -2.28 1.47
N ALA A 117 3.74 -3.48 1.01
CA ALA A 117 4.52 -4.68 1.26
C ALA A 117 5.97 -4.52 0.76
N ALA A 118 6.17 -3.93 -0.42
CA ALA A 118 7.50 -3.66 -0.96
C ALA A 118 8.32 -2.72 -0.08
N LEU A 119 7.72 -1.66 0.48
CA LEU A 119 8.42 -0.78 1.42
C LEU A 119 8.89 -1.53 2.68
N MET A 120 8.05 -2.39 3.25
CA MET A 120 8.41 -3.21 4.41
C MET A 120 9.52 -4.21 4.05
N MET A 121 9.41 -4.87 2.90
CA MET A 121 10.42 -5.80 2.40
C MET A 121 11.79 -5.12 2.18
N ILE A 122 11.80 -3.91 1.63
CA ILE A 122 13.02 -3.10 1.45
C ILE A 122 13.67 -2.74 2.80
N ILE A 123 12.88 -2.47 3.84
CA ILE A 123 13.40 -2.22 5.18
C ILE A 123 14.03 -3.50 5.72
N GLY A 124 13.32 -4.63 5.64
CA GLY A 124 13.80 -5.93 6.09
C GLY A 124 15.11 -6.34 5.41
N ALA A 125 15.22 -6.17 4.09
CA ALA A 125 16.44 -6.48 3.34
C ALA A 125 17.62 -5.58 3.72
N GLN A 126 17.38 -4.28 3.98
CA GLN A 126 18.43 -3.38 4.45
C GLN A 126 18.94 -3.75 5.85
N CYS A 127 18.08 -4.26 6.73
CA CYS A 127 18.48 -4.80 8.03
C CYS A 127 19.34 -6.06 7.87
N ASP A 128 19.00 -6.95 6.93
CA ASP A 128 19.79 -8.17 6.68
C ASP A 128 21.20 -7.84 6.17
N LEU A 129 21.31 -6.94 5.19
CA LEU A 129 22.61 -6.46 4.70
C LEU A 129 23.44 -5.80 5.82
N LEU A 130 22.78 -5.06 6.73
CA LEU A 130 23.46 -4.52 7.90
C LEU A 130 23.99 -5.62 8.83
N CYS A 131 23.20 -6.67 9.03
CA CYS A 131 23.57 -7.80 9.85
C CYS A 131 24.76 -8.57 9.25
N GLU A 132 24.82 -8.72 7.92
CA GLU A 132 25.96 -9.32 7.22
C GLU A 132 27.24 -8.49 7.37
N ASP A 133 27.17 -7.17 7.19
CA ASP A 133 28.36 -6.33 7.35
C ASP A 133 28.85 -6.30 8.80
N LEU A 134 27.95 -6.37 9.78
CA LEU A 134 28.32 -6.51 11.19
C LEU A 134 29.00 -7.87 11.48
N LYS A 135 28.59 -8.95 10.80
CA LYS A 135 29.28 -10.24 10.91
C LYS A 135 30.67 -10.17 10.25
N ASN A 136 30.78 -9.54 9.09
CA ASN A 136 32.05 -9.37 8.37
C ASN A 136 33.02 -8.46 9.16
N LEU A 137 32.50 -7.50 9.91
CA LEU A 137 33.27 -6.63 10.80
C LEU A 137 34.07 -7.43 11.85
N LYS A 138 33.56 -8.57 12.32
CA LYS A 138 34.25 -9.42 13.30
C LYS A 138 35.58 -9.98 12.76
N ASN A 139 35.72 -10.08 11.44
CA ASN A 139 36.88 -10.65 10.76
C ASN A 139 37.83 -9.57 10.21
N SER A 140 37.59 -8.28 10.47
CA SER A 140 38.38 -7.19 9.91
C SER A 140 39.67 -6.88 10.71
N VAL A 141 40.65 -6.28 10.03
CA VAL A 141 41.91 -5.82 10.64
C VAL A 141 41.63 -4.68 11.62
N VAL A 142 42.34 -4.65 12.75
CA VAL A 142 42.10 -3.72 13.89
C VAL A 142 42.09 -2.23 13.47
N SER A 143 42.89 -1.83 12.47
CA SER A 143 42.93 -0.45 11.97
C SER A 143 41.64 -0.02 11.26
N ASP A 144 40.97 -0.96 10.59
CA ASP A 144 39.84 -0.67 9.71
C ASP A 144 38.50 -0.90 10.44
N PHE A 145 38.54 -1.68 11.52
CA PHE A 145 37.39 -1.98 12.38
C PHE A 145 36.63 -0.71 12.82
N VAL A 146 37.33 0.32 13.30
CA VAL A 146 36.67 1.53 13.80
C VAL A 146 35.97 2.29 12.68
N ALA A 147 36.57 2.37 11.49
CA ALA A 147 35.99 3.05 10.34
C ALA A 147 34.74 2.31 9.84
N SER A 148 34.82 0.98 9.67
CA SER A 148 33.70 0.14 9.24
C SER A 148 32.56 0.11 10.27
N LEU A 149 32.86 0.14 11.57
CA LEU A 149 31.84 0.22 12.62
C LEU A 149 31.08 1.56 12.56
N ILE A 150 31.79 2.68 12.37
CA ILE A 150 31.16 4.00 12.21
C ILE A 150 30.23 4.00 10.98
N GLU A 151 30.63 3.36 9.89
CA GLU A 151 29.81 3.22 8.70
C GLU A 151 28.53 2.39 8.96
N CYS A 152 28.66 1.25 9.64
CA CYS A 152 27.52 0.42 10.05
C CYS A 152 26.51 1.22 10.90
N ILE A 153 26.99 1.99 11.88
CA ILE A 153 26.14 2.85 12.73
C ILE A 153 25.45 3.93 11.89
N LYS A 154 26.17 4.57 10.96
CA LYS A 154 25.58 5.56 10.04
C LYS A 154 24.49 4.93 9.17
N ARG A 155 24.69 3.71 8.67
CA ARG A 155 23.69 3.00 7.86
C ARG A 155 22.49 2.59 8.71
N HIS A 156 22.68 2.06 9.91
CA HIS A 156 21.58 1.73 10.83
C HIS A 156 20.67 2.94 11.09
N LYS A 157 21.26 4.11 11.43
CA LYS A 157 20.48 5.35 11.63
C LYS A 157 19.68 5.75 10.39
N LYS A 158 20.25 5.55 9.21
CA LYS A 158 19.58 5.83 7.92
C LYS A 158 18.45 4.85 7.63
N ILE A 159 18.57 3.58 8.00
CA ILE A 159 17.50 2.57 7.88
C ILE A 159 16.37 2.91 8.83
N LEU A 160 16.68 3.19 10.10
CA LEU A 160 15.70 3.56 11.12
C LEU A 160 14.87 4.78 10.69
N SER A 161 15.52 5.85 10.24
CA SER A 161 14.81 7.04 9.73
C SER A 161 13.91 6.71 8.52
N PHE A 162 14.36 5.84 7.61
CA PHE A 162 13.55 5.41 6.47
C PHE A 162 12.33 4.58 6.90
N ALA A 163 12.51 3.69 7.88
CA ALA A 163 11.45 2.87 8.45
C ALA A 163 10.40 3.73 9.17
N GLU A 164 10.81 4.71 9.96
CA GLU A 164 9.89 5.65 10.63
C GLU A 164 9.06 6.46 9.64
N ASP A 165 9.69 7.00 8.59
CA ASP A 165 9.00 7.79 7.56
C ASP A 165 8.04 6.92 6.74
N SER A 166 8.46 5.70 6.40
CA SER A 166 7.60 4.72 5.74
C SER A 166 6.41 4.38 6.64
N ASN A 167 6.63 4.05 7.92
CA ASN A 167 5.56 3.72 8.86
C ASN A 167 4.57 4.88 9.01
N LYS A 168 5.02 6.14 9.10
CA LYS A 168 4.12 7.30 9.10
C LYS A 168 3.29 7.41 7.82
N PHE A 169 3.85 7.06 6.66
CA PHE A 169 3.15 7.10 5.38
C PHE A 169 1.97 6.11 5.35
N PHE A 170 2.18 4.88 5.83
CA PHE A 170 1.19 3.81 5.67
C PHE A 170 0.39 3.44 6.91
N ASN A 171 0.78 3.86 8.11
CA ASN A 171 0.06 3.50 9.34
C ASN A 171 -1.45 3.83 9.26
N GLN A 172 -1.79 5.03 8.78
CA GLN A 172 -3.18 5.43 8.58
C GLN A 172 -3.90 4.61 7.49
N ILE A 173 -3.17 4.23 6.42
CA ILE A 173 -3.71 3.41 5.32
C ILE A 173 -4.00 2.00 5.82
N VAL A 174 -3.05 1.40 6.53
CA VAL A 174 -3.17 0.05 7.11
C VAL A 174 -4.31 0.01 8.13
N LEU A 175 -4.43 1.01 9.00
CA LEU A 175 -5.55 1.08 9.96
C LEU A 175 -6.92 1.09 9.24
N GLY A 176 -7.05 1.91 8.19
CA GLY A 176 -8.26 1.95 7.36
C GLY A 176 -8.54 0.62 6.66
N GLN A 177 -7.50 -0.04 6.13
CA GLN A 177 -7.61 -1.36 5.51
C GLN A 177 -8.14 -2.39 6.50
N PHE A 178 -7.56 -2.52 7.70
CA PHE A 178 -8.01 -3.50 8.70
C PHE A 178 -9.46 -3.29 9.11
N PHE A 179 -9.87 -2.04 9.34
CA PHE A 179 -11.24 -1.72 9.71
C PHE A 179 -12.23 -2.10 8.59
N MET A 180 -11.96 -1.65 7.37
CA MET A 180 -12.85 -1.89 6.23
C MET A 180 -12.88 -3.36 5.84
N SER A 181 -11.73 -4.04 5.78
CA SER A 181 -11.67 -5.47 5.50
C SER A 181 -12.43 -6.29 6.54
N THR A 182 -12.44 -5.88 7.81
CA THR A 182 -13.23 -6.58 8.84
C THR A 182 -14.73 -6.47 8.57
N VAL A 183 -15.21 -5.27 8.19
CA VAL A 183 -16.62 -5.07 7.81
C VAL A 183 -16.97 -5.89 6.58
N THR A 184 -16.12 -5.85 5.55
CA THR A 184 -16.34 -6.61 4.32
C THR A 184 -16.32 -8.11 4.55
N LEU A 185 -15.36 -8.64 5.34
CA LEU A 185 -15.31 -10.06 5.70
C LEU A 185 -16.61 -10.49 6.38
N GLY A 186 -17.14 -9.69 7.32
CA GLY A 186 -18.41 -10.00 7.98
C GLY A 186 -19.61 -10.06 7.03
N LEU A 187 -19.67 -9.15 6.04
CA LEU A 187 -20.72 -9.14 5.03
C LEU A 187 -20.60 -10.32 4.05
N THR A 188 -19.39 -10.58 3.53
CA THR A 188 -19.14 -11.71 2.63
C THR A 188 -19.41 -13.04 3.31
N MET A 189 -19.05 -13.21 4.58
CA MET A 189 -19.38 -14.41 5.35
C MET A 189 -20.89 -14.61 5.56
N PHE A 190 -21.63 -13.51 5.78
CA PHE A 190 -23.08 -13.57 5.89
C PHE A 190 -23.72 -13.99 4.55
N GLU A 191 -23.27 -13.41 3.44
CA GLU A 191 -23.74 -13.74 2.10
C GLU A 191 -23.42 -15.19 1.72
N LEU A 192 -22.20 -15.66 2.01
CA LEU A 192 -21.80 -17.06 1.89
C LEU A 192 -22.63 -18.03 2.75
N SER A 193 -23.30 -17.54 3.81
CA SER A 193 -24.22 -18.35 4.62
C SER A 193 -25.61 -18.46 4.00
N LEU A 194 -25.94 -17.60 3.02
CA LEU A 194 -27.21 -17.59 2.29
C LEU A 194 -27.15 -18.37 0.97
N VAL A 195 -25.96 -18.49 0.38
CA VAL A 195 -25.73 -19.22 -0.89
C VAL A 195 -24.94 -20.51 -0.68
N GLU A 196 -25.09 -21.48 -1.59
CA GLU A 196 -24.22 -22.66 -1.57
C GLU A 196 -22.78 -22.26 -1.98
N PRO A 197 -21.74 -22.57 -1.18
CA PRO A 197 -20.37 -22.07 -1.40
C PRO A 197 -19.75 -22.52 -2.73
N LEU A 198 -20.20 -23.63 -3.30
CA LEU A 198 -19.73 -24.17 -4.58
C LEU A 198 -20.70 -23.93 -5.74
N SER A 199 -21.69 -23.05 -5.54
CA SER A 199 -22.54 -22.58 -6.63
C SER A 199 -21.81 -21.56 -7.50
N THR A 200 -22.41 -21.21 -8.63
CA THR A 200 -21.94 -20.13 -9.50
C THR A 200 -21.94 -18.76 -8.81
N GLU A 201 -22.72 -18.60 -7.75
CA GLU A 201 -22.85 -17.36 -6.95
C GLU A 201 -21.91 -17.37 -5.74
N GLY A 202 -21.72 -18.52 -5.08
CA GLY A 202 -20.82 -18.65 -3.92
C GLY A 202 -19.33 -18.67 -4.25
N TYR A 203 -18.95 -19.24 -5.40
CA TYR A 203 -17.54 -19.33 -5.82
C TYR A 203 -16.81 -17.96 -5.90
N PRO A 204 -17.36 -16.90 -6.53
CA PRO A 204 -16.69 -15.60 -6.56
C PRO A 204 -16.56 -14.96 -5.16
N LEU A 205 -17.51 -15.19 -4.25
CA LEU A 205 -17.44 -14.69 -2.87
C LEU A 205 -16.30 -15.34 -2.09
N LEU A 206 -16.10 -16.66 -2.23
CA LEU A 206 -14.96 -17.37 -1.62
C LEU A 206 -13.61 -16.88 -2.17
N PHE A 207 -13.52 -16.69 -3.49
CA PHE A 207 -12.31 -16.16 -4.11
C PHE A 207 -12.00 -14.75 -3.59
N TYR A 208 -13.02 -13.91 -3.46
CA TYR A 208 -12.86 -12.57 -2.90
C TYR A 208 -12.43 -12.59 -1.42
N GLU A 209 -13.07 -13.41 -0.58
CA GLU A 209 -12.72 -13.58 0.83
C GLU A 209 -11.27 -14.05 1.02
N SER A 210 -10.85 -15.06 0.25
CA SER A 210 -9.47 -15.54 0.28
C SER A 210 -8.46 -14.48 -0.14
N SER A 211 -8.78 -13.70 -1.18
CA SER A 211 -7.95 -12.58 -1.63
C SER A 211 -7.77 -11.51 -0.55
N LEU A 212 -8.87 -11.10 0.10
CA LEU A 212 -8.82 -10.16 1.23
C LEU A 212 -7.99 -10.70 2.39
N THR A 213 -8.13 -11.99 2.71
CA THR A 213 -7.37 -12.64 3.77
C THR A 213 -5.86 -12.62 3.47
N VAL A 214 -5.48 -12.91 2.22
CA VAL A 214 -4.08 -12.83 1.77
C VAL A 214 -3.55 -11.40 1.90
N GLN A 215 -4.33 -10.38 1.51
CA GLN A 215 -3.94 -8.98 1.68
C GLN A 215 -3.63 -8.64 3.14
N LEU A 216 -4.51 -9.01 4.07
CA LEU A 216 -4.30 -8.77 5.51
C LEU A 216 -3.10 -9.54 6.05
N PHE A 217 -2.93 -10.80 5.62
CA PHE A 217 -1.81 -11.63 6.03
C PHE A 217 -0.47 -11.04 5.60
N LEU A 218 -0.37 -10.53 4.36
CA LEU A 218 0.86 -9.91 3.86
C LEU A 218 1.31 -8.74 4.74
N TYR A 219 0.37 -7.87 5.14
CA TYR A 219 0.66 -6.76 6.05
C TYR A 219 1.17 -7.24 7.41
N CYS A 220 0.51 -8.22 8.01
CA CYS A 220 0.93 -8.81 9.28
C CYS A 220 2.30 -9.49 9.18
N TRP A 221 2.54 -10.24 8.11
CA TRP A 221 3.77 -11.00 7.89
C TRP A 221 4.97 -10.07 7.77
N PHE A 222 4.94 -9.13 6.80
CA PHE A 222 6.05 -8.23 6.59
C PHE A 222 6.23 -7.24 7.74
N GLY A 223 5.14 -6.80 8.37
CA GLY A 223 5.20 -5.98 9.57
C GLY A 223 5.91 -6.70 10.72
N ASN A 224 5.61 -7.98 10.94
CA ASN A 224 6.25 -8.80 11.96
C ASN A 224 7.73 -9.07 11.63
N GLU A 225 8.06 -9.37 10.38
CA GLU A 225 9.44 -9.60 9.95
C GLU A 225 10.33 -8.37 10.21
N VAL A 226 9.84 -7.17 9.87
CA VAL A 226 10.56 -5.92 10.14
C VAL A 226 10.66 -5.63 11.64
N ALA A 227 9.67 -6.02 12.45
CA ALA A 227 9.72 -5.82 13.90
C ALA A 227 10.72 -6.73 14.63
N ILE A 228 11.03 -7.90 14.06
CA ILE A 228 12.00 -8.86 14.63
C ILE A 228 13.45 -8.48 14.32
N LYS A 229 13.69 -7.80 13.19
CA LYS A 229 15.01 -7.38 12.72
C LYS A 229 15.48 -6.11 13.40
#